data_AF-A0A0B4B7C1-F1
#
_entry.id   AF-A0A0B4B7C1-F1
#
_cell.length_a   1.000
_cell.length_b   1.000
_cell.length_c   1.000
_cell.angle_alpha   90.00
_cell.angle_beta   90.00
_cell.angle_gamma   90.00
#
_symmetry.space_group_name_H-M   'P 1'
#
loop_
_entity.id
_entity.type
_entity.pdbx_description
1 polymer ?
#
loop_
_entity_poly.entity_id
_entity_poly.type
_entity_poly.pdbx_seq_one_letter_code
_entity_poly.pdbx_strand_id
1 'polypeptide(L)'
;MTPIQNMRGVGPALARHLRAHGVATVEELAAIDDGDLCRIPGIGERRAAVLKRVALMEEETVAEPGPDANSADDEKTKSSSVQAADQDRSPSASELEMKARLAEAEAARLAAEIKAAKAEAKAAKAKRKAAVLAEEFAEARIKAKQKAKKVKAKAKKAIEKEKAKAKAILDAKAAEKKKKRK
;
A
#
# COMPACT_ATOMS: atom_id res chain seq x y z
N MET A 1 -8.77 10.12 36.81
CA MET A 1 -9.60 9.64 35.70
C MET A 1 -9.91 10.79 34.77
N THR A 2 -8.92 11.14 33.96
CA THR A 2 -9.07 12.17 32.92
C THR A 2 -9.69 11.51 31.69
N PRO A 3 -10.84 12.00 31.18
CA PRO A 3 -11.48 11.40 30.02
C PRO A 3 -10.64 11.64 28.77
N ILE A 4 -10.48 10.61 27.94
CA ILE A 4 -9.60 10.63 26.74
C ILE A 4 -9.95 11.72 25.72
N GLN A 5 -11.18 12.23 25.76
CA GLN A 5 -11.66 13.29 24.85
C GLN A 5 -11.07 14.67 25.15
N ASN A 6 -10.52 14.87 26.35
CA ASN A 6 -9.90 16.13 26.76
C ASN A 6 -8.37 16.14 26.54
N MET A 7 -7.80 14.98 26.18
CA MET A 7 -6.37 14.80 25.96
C MET A 7 -5.91 15.54 24.69
N ARG A 8 -4.77 16.24 24.76
CA ARG A 8 -4.26 17.01 23.61
C ARG A 8 -3.94 16.07 22.43
N GLY A 9 -4.54 16.34 21.28
CA GLY A 9 -4.30 15.57 20.04
C GLY A 9 -5.29 14.42 19.80
N VAL A 10 -6.26 14.22 20.69
CA VAL A 10 -7.42 13.33 20.49
C VAL A 10 -8.63 14.16 20.09
N GLY A 11 -9.11 13.96 18.86
CA GLY A 11 -10.36 14.56 18.39
C GLY A 11 -11.60 13.69 18.70
N PRO A 12 -12.83 14.21 18.54
CA PRO A 12 -14.06 13.48 18.86
C PRO A 12 -14.21 12.12 18.15
N ALA A 13 -13.75 12.03 16.90
CA ALA A 13 -13.76 10.78 16.13
C ALA A 13 -12.77 9.75 16.70
N LEU A 14 -11.57 10.20 17.09
CA LEU A 14 -10.56 9.32 17.65
C LEU A 14 -10.95 8.84 19.05
N ALA A 15 -11.52 9.72 19.88
CA ALA A 15 -12.05 9.36 21.20
C ALA A 15 -13.14 8.28 21.11
N ARG A 16 -13.98 8.31 20.06
CA ARG A 16 -14.98 7.26 19.80
C ARG A 16 -14.32 5.91 19.50
N HIS A 17 -13.30 5.88 18.66
CA HIS A 17 -12.56 4.65 18.35
C HIS A 17 -11.81 4.11 19.57
N LEU A 18 -11.13 4.98 20.33
CA LEU A 18 -10.43 4.60 21.56
C LEU A 18 -11.40 3.96 22.57
N ARG A 19 -12.56 4.59 22.81
CA ARG A 19 -13.60 4.03 23.69
C ARG A 19 -14.17 2.71 23.19
N ALA A 20 -14.34 2.56 21.88
CA ALA A 20 -14.82 1.31 21.28
C ALA A 20 -13.81 0.15 21.48
N HIS A 21 -12.53 0.47 21.64
CA HIS A 21 -11.46 -0.47 21.96
C HIS A 21 -11.16 -0.57 23.47
N GLY A 22 -12.03 -0.01 24.32
CA GLY A 22 -11.89 -0.11 25.78
C GLY A 22 -10.92 0.87 26.41
N VAL A 23 -10.46 1.89 25.67
CA VAL A 23 -9.59 2.96 26.18
C VAL A 23 -10.42 4.23 26.33
N ALA A 24 -10.94 4.45 27.53
CA ALA A 24 -11.79 5.59 27.87
C ALA A 24 -11.06 6.69 28.63
N THR A 25 -9.94 6.38 29.27
CA THR A 25 -9.17 7.34 30.08
C THR A 25 -7.74 7.51 29.59
N VAL A 26 -7.10 8.60 30.02
CA VAL A 26 -5.69 8.88 29.71
C VAL A 26 -4.79 7.84 30.38
N GLU A 27 -5.18 7.36 31.57
CA GLU A 27 -4.40 6.35 32.31
C GLU A 27 -4.39 4.99 31.59
N GLU A 28 -5.55 4.58 31.05
CA GLU A 28 -5.66 3.38 30.23
C GLU A 28 -4.84 3.49 28.92
N LEU A 29 -4.72 4.71 28.38
CA LEU A 29 -3.93 4.97 27.18
C LEU A 29 -2.42 4.93 27.43
N ALA A 30 -1.96 5.31 28.63
CA ALA A 30 -0.56 5.19 29.01
C ALA A 30 -0.15 3.74 29.27
N ALA A 31 -1.06 2.94 29.84
CA ALA A 31 -0.83 1.54 30.19
C ALA A 31 -0.87 0.57 28.99
N ILE A 32 -1.56 0.92 27.90
CA ILE A 32 -1.69 0.04 26.72
C ILE A 32 -0.39 -0.07 25.92
N ASP A 33 -0.16 -1.23 25.31
CA ASP A 33 1.00 -1.46 24.46
C ASP A 33 0.92 -0.70 23.13
N ASP A 34 2.07 -0.27 22.60
CA ASP A 34 2.16 0.48 21.35
C ASP A 34 1.60 -0.33 20.18
N GLY A 35 1.78 -1.66 20.21
CA GLY A 35 1.29 -2.58 19.19
C GLY A 35 -0.24 -2.67 19.17
N ASP A 36 -0.87 -2.67 20.34
CA ASP A 36 -2.33 -2.68 20.45
C ASP A 36 -2.94 -1.34 20.07
N LEU A 37 -2.25 -0.24 20.39
CA LEU A 37 -2.68 1.10 19.99
C LEU A 37 -2.64 1.29 18.47
N CYS A 38 -1.70 0.66 17.77
CA CYS A 38 -1.61 0.66 16.31
C CYS A 38 -2.71 -0.17 15.61
N ARG A 39 -3.44 -1.02 16.33
CA ARG A 39 -4.58 -1.77 15.75
C ARG A 39 -5.82 -0.88 15.60
N ILE A 40 -5.85 0.26 16.27
CA ILE A 40 -6.98 1.18 16.25
C ILE A 40 -6.98 1.99 14.94
N PRO A 41 -8.11 2.05 14.21
CA PRO A 41 -8.20 2.79 12.95
C PRO A 41 -7.78 4.26 13.11
N GLY A 42 -6.83 4.69 12.27
CA GLY A 42 -6.32 6.06 12.27
C GLY A 42 -5.18 6.33 13.26
N ILE A 43 -4.72 5.32 13.99
CA ILE A 43 -3.48 5.36 14.78
C ILE A 43 -2.45 4.46 14.11
N GLY A 44 -1.29 5.04 13.76
CA GLY A 44 -0.11 4.29 13.33
C GLY A 44 1.05 4.52 14.29
N GLU A 45 2.16 3.82 14.08
CA GLU A 45 3.35 3.79 14.98
C GLU A 45 3.77 5.18 15.47
N ARG A 46 3.90 6.16 14.57
CA ARG A 46 4.29 7.53 14.93
C ARG A 46 3.27 8.20 15.85
N ARG A 47 1.98 8.00 15.57
CA ARG A 47 0.90 8.63 16.32
C ARG A 47 0.71 7.93 17.66
N ALA A 48 0.86 6.61 17.73
CA ALA A 48 0.86 5.85 18.97
C ALA A 48 1.94 6.36 19.93
N ALA A 49 3.18 6.49 19.45
CA ALA A 49 4.29 7.02 20.24
C ALA A 49 4.06 8.46 20.74
N VAL A 50 3.46 9.32 19.92
CA VAL A 50 3.12 10.70 20.32
C VAL A 50 2.01 10.72 21.37
N LEU A 51 0.92 9.97 21.16
CA LEU A 51 -0.21 9.91 22.09
C LEU A 51 0.22 9.36 23.45
N LYS A 52 1.08 8.34 23.47
CA LYS A 52 1.58 7.75 24.71
C LYS A 52 2.50 8.68 25.49
N ARG A 53 3.37 9.43 24.79
CA ARG A 53 4.18 10.47 25.44
C ARG A 53 3.33 11.56 26.07
N VAL A 54 2.29 12.01 25.36
CA VAL A 54 1.36 13.01 25.89
C VAL A 54 0.57 12.45 27.07
N ALA A 55 0.10 11.19 26.99
CA ALA A 55 -0.59 10.53 28.07
C ALA A 55 0.28 10.42 29.33
N LEU A 56 1.53 9.98 29.20
CA LEU A 56 2.49 9.91 30.31
C LEU A 56 2.77 11.28 30.93
N MET A 57 2.89 12.33 30.10
CA MET A 57 3.06 13.70 30.58
C MET A 57 1.79 14.22 31.30
N GLU A 58 0.59 13.87 30.82
CA GLU A 58 -0.69 14.23 31.46
C GLU A 58 -0.96 13.42 32.75
N GLU A 59 -0.41 12.20 32.87
CA GLU A 59 -0.42 11.45 34.13
C GLU A 59 0.49 12.07 35.19
N GLU A 60 1.64 12.63 34.79
CA GLU A 60 2.57 13.30 35.71
C GLU A 60 2.13 14.73 36.07
N THR A 61 1.25 15.35 35.28
CA THR A 61 0.86 16.77 35.43
C THR A 61 -0.50 16.99 36.10
N VAL A 62 -0.91 16.12 37.03
CA VAL A 62 -2.06 16.38 37.94
C VAL A 62 -1.72 17.46 39.00
N ALA A 63 -1.15 18.58 38.54
CA ALA A 63 -0.97 19.83 39.28
C ALA A 63 -1.19 21.02 38.32
N GLU A 64 -2.48 21.31 38.06
CA GLU A 64 -3.08 22.61 37.66
C GLU A 64 -2.74 23.24 36.26
N PRO A 65 -3.63 24.09 35.69
CA PRO A 65 -3.76 24.27 34.23
C PRO A 65 -3.32 25.64 33.64
N GLY A 66 -2.63 25.58 32.48
CA GLY A 66 -2.57 26.53 31.34
C GLY A 66 -1.78 27.85 31.49
N PRO A 67 -1.57 28.67 30.43
CA PRO A 67 -1.41 28.43 28.99
C PRO A 67 -0.12 29.07 28.37
N ASP A 68 0.08 28.88 27.06
CA ASP A 68 0.89 29.69 26.12
C ASP A 68 2.44 29.63 26.03
N ALA A 69 2.85 29.62 24.75
CA ALA A 69 4.01 30.28 24.13
C ALA A 69 5.48 29.85 24.46
N ASN A 70 6.07 29.22 23.44
CA ASN A 70 7.27 29.66 22.69
C ASN A 70 8.66 29.75 23.36
N SER A 71 9.68 29.45 22.53
CA SER A 71 11.12 29.76 22.66
C SER A 71 11.92 28.88 23.64
N ALA A 72 12.90 28.08 23.19
CA ALA A 72 14.22 28.44 22.64
C ALA A 72 15.23 28.92 23.72
N ASP A 73 16.51 28.59 23.47
CA ASP A 73 17.75 28.85 24.22
C ASP A 73 18.25 27.66 25.04
N ASP A 74 19.30 26.96 24.58
CA ASP A 74 20.72 27.36 24.54
C ASP A 74 21.30 27.41 25.96
N GLU A 75 22.21 26.47 26.26
CA GLU A 75 23.41 26.80 27.03
C GLU A 75 24.42 25.65 26.94
N LYS A 76 25.38 25.93 26.07
CA LYS A 76 26.71 25.37 25.92
C LYS A 76 27.50 25.52 27.22
N THR A 77 28.03 24.43 27.77
CA THR A 77 29.14 24.48 28.72
C THR A 77 30.28 23.56 28.28
N LYS A 78 31.48 24.14 28.27
CA LYS A 78 32.74 23.58 27.76
C LYS A 78 33.81 23.85 28.81
N SER A 79 34.49 22.81 29.28
CA SER A 79 35.80 22.87 29.96
C SER A 79 36.28 21.42 30.16
N SER A 80 37.31 20.95 29.43
CA SER A 80 38.73 20.86 29.87
C SER A 80 38.90 20.09 31.18
N SER A 81 39.77 19.12 31.40
CA SER A 81 41.00 18.58 30.79
C SER A 81 41.52 17.59 31.86
N VAL A 82 42.09 16.40 31.56
CA VAL A 82 43.54 16.09 31.61
C VAL A 82 43.68 14.55 31.78
N GLN A 83 44.51 13.92 30.92
CA GLN A 83 45.51 12.81 31.08
C GLN A 83 45.38 11.82 32.27
N ALA A 84 45.82 10.55 32.25
CA ALA A 84 46.44 9.63 31.29
C ALA A 84 46.56 8.22 31.97
N ALA A 85 46.73 7.18 31.14
CA ALA A 85 47.33 5.85 31.42
C ALA A 85 46.59 4.89 32.40
N ASP A 86 46.15 3.71 31.93
CA ASP A 86 46.98 2.50 31.84
C ASP A 86 46.26 1.40 31.02
N GLN A 87 47.04 0.51 30.41
CA GLN A 87 46.57 -0.53 29.49
C GLN A 87 46.05 -1.73 30.27
N ASP A 88 44.76 -1.98 30.17
CA ASP A 88 44.23 -3.35 30.17
C ASP A 88 43.62 -3.60 28.79
N ARG A 89 43.76 -4.82 28.27
CA ARG A 89 43.58 -5.17 26.86
C ARG A 89 42.10 -5.25 26.47
N SER A 90 41.40 -4.13 26.64
CA SER A 90 40.05 -3.84 26.18
C SER A 90 40.17 -3.03 24.89
N PRO A 91 39.33 -3.28 23.86
CA PRO A 91 39.31 -2.40 22.69
C PRO A 91 39.14 -0.96 23.17
N SER A 92 40.00 -0.07 22.68
CA SER A 92 39.96 1.34 23.06
C SER A 92 38.57 1.90 22.75
N ALA A 93 38.06 2.81 23.59
CA ALA A 93 36.72 3.40 23.38
C ALA A 93 36.54 3.93 21.94
N SER A 94 37.62 4.43 21.32
CA SER A 94 37.68 4.83 19.92
C SER A 94 37.46 3.70 18.91
N GLU A 95 37.95 2.49 19.15
CA GLU A 95 37.74 1.33 18.27
C GLU A 95 36.31 0.78 18.40
N LEU A 96 35.74 0.82 19.61
CA LEU A 96 34.34 0.46 19.83
C LEU A 96 33.40 1.45 19.14
N GLU A 97 33.68 2.75 19.20
CA GLU A 97 32.93 3.77 18.47
C GLU A 97 33.04 3.62 16.94
N MET A 98 34.23 3.31 16.42
CA MET A 98 34.41 3.07 14.98
C MET A 98 33.63 1.82 14.53
N LYS A 99 33.69 0.73 15.30
CA LYS A 99 32.92 -0.49 15.02
C LYS A 99 31.41 -0.26 15.11
N ALA A 100 30.95 0.52 16.08
CA ALA A 100 29.54 0.89 16.18
C ALA A 100 29.07 1.71 14.96
N ARG A 101 29.88 2.68 14.50
CA ARG A 101 29.58 3.46 13.29
C ARG A 101 29.56 2.62 12.02
N LEU A 102 30.47 1.65 11.89
CA LEU A 102 30.49 0.72 10.77
C LEU A 102 29.27 -0.22 10.80
N ALA A 103 28.92 -0.75 11.98
CA ALA A 103 27.74 -1.59 12.15
C ALA A 103 26.44 -0.83 11.84
N GLU A 104 26.33 0.44 12.25
CA GLU A 104 25.19 1.30 11.91
C GLU A 104 25.12 1.59 10.40
N ALA A 105 26.25 1.85 9.75
CA ALA A 105 26.32 2.07 8.31
C ALA A 105 25.93 0.82 7.50
N GLU A 106 26.36 -0.37 7.94
CA GLU A 106 25.98 -1.65 7.33
C GLU A 106 24.50 -1.96 7.55
N ALA A 107 23.98 -1.74 8.76
CA ALA A 107 22.55 -1.90 9.06
C ALA A 107 21.67 -0.96 8.21
N ALA A 108 22.12 0.29 8.00
CA ALA A 108 21.43 1.24 7.13
C ALA A 108 21.41 0.78 5.66
N ARG A 109 22.51 0.19 5.15
CA ARG A 109 22.56 -0.39 3.80
C ARG A 109 21.65 -1.60 3.65
N LEU A 110 21.67 -2.53 4.60
CA LEU A 110 20.78 -3.70 4.59
C LEU A 110 19.30 -3.28 4.64
N ALA A 111 18.96 -2.28 5.45
CA ALA A 111 17.60 -1.75 5.50
C ALA A 111 17.17 -1.08 4.18
N ALA A 112 18.09 -0.40 3.49
CA ALA A 112 17.82 0.17 2.17
C ALA A 112 17.63 -0.92 1.09
N GLU A 113 18.48 -1.95 1.11
CA GLU A 113 18.40 -3.09 0.18
C GLU A 113 17.10 -3.88 0.36
N ILE A 114 16.68 -4.14 1.61
CA ILE A 114 15.40 -4.81 1.90
C ILE A 114 14.22 -3.99 1.37
N LYS A 115 14.27 -2.66 1.49
CA LYS A 115 13.23 -1.77 0.94
C LYS A 115 13.21 -1.79 -0.58
N ALA A 116 14.39 -1.78 -1.22
CA ALA A 116 14.52 -1.90 -2.67
C ALA A 116 14.01 -3.26 -3.18
N ALA A 117 14.43 -4.36 -2.58
CA ALA A 117 13.98 -5.71 -2.94
C ALA A 117 12.46 -5.88 -2.77
N LYS A 118 11.86 -5.31 -1.71
CA LYS A 118 10.40 -5.29 -1.53
C LYS A 118 9.69 -4.47 -2.61
N ALA A 119 10.26 -3.35 -3.04
CA ALA A 119 9.71 -2.53 -4.12
C ALA A 119 9.80 -3.26 -5.48
N GLU A 120 10.94 -3.87 -5.78
CA GLU A 120 11.15 -4.68 -6.99
C GLU A 120 10.23 -5.90 -7.03
N ALA A 121 10.06 -6.60 -5.91
CA ALA A 121 9.14 -7.73 -5.82
C ALA A 121 7.68 -7.32 -6.05
N LYS A 122 7.25 -6.15 -5.53
CA LYS A 122 5.91 -5.59 -5.80
C LYS A 122 5.75 -5.22 -7.27
N ALA A 123 6.76 -4.57 -7.87
CA ALA A 123 6.75 -4.22 -9.28
C ALA A 123 6.73 -5.47 -10.18
N ALA A 124 7.52 -6.50 -9.87
CA ALA A 124 7.54 -7.76 -10.61
C ALA A 124 6.19 -8.49 -10.51
N LYS A 125 5.57 -8.53 -9.33
CA LYS A 125 4.22 -9.09 -9.15
C LYS A 125 3.17 -8.33 -9.97
N ALA A 126 3.23 -7.00 -9.98
CA ALA A 126 2.32 -6.18 -10.79
C ALA A 126 2.51 -6.43 -12.29
N LYS A 127 3.75 -6.47 -12.77
CA LYS A 127 4.08 -6.78 -14.17
C LYS A 127 3.57 -8.16 -14.59
N ARG A 128 3.75 -9.20 -13.75
CA ARG A 128 3.23 -10.55 -14.04
C ARG A 128 1.70 -10.57 -14.12
N LYS A 129 1.00 -9.92 -13.19
CA LYS A 129 -0.47 -9.81 -13.22
C LYS A 129 -0.95 -9.09 -14.48
N ALA A 130 -0.27 -8.01 -14.87
CA ALA A 130 -0.60 -7.29 -16.10
C ALA A 130 -0.38 -8.15 -17.36
N ALA A 131 0.70 -8.93 -17.41
CA ALA A 131 0.98 -9.84 -18.51
C ALA A 131 -0.10 -10.93 -18.63
N VAL A 132 -0.48 -11.58 -17.53
CA VAL A 132 -1.54 -12.61 -17.53
C VAL A 132 -2.87 -12.04 -18.02
N LEU A 133 -3.28 -10.87 -17.51
CA LEU A 133 -4.51 -10.22 -17.97
C LEU A 133 -4.44 -9.89 -19.47
N ALA A 134 -3.29 -9.40 -19.96
CA ALA A 134 -3.12 -9.09 -21.38
C ALA A 134 -3.22 -10.34 -22.27
N GLU A 135 -2.66 -11.47 -21.84
CA GLU A 135 -2.77 -12.76 -22.54
C GLU A 135 -4.23 -13.26 -22.59
N GLU A 136 -4.95 -13.20 -21.46
CA GLU A 136 -6.38 -13.57 -21.41
C GLU A 136 -7.24 -12.70 -22.34
N PHE A 137 -7.00 -11.38 -22.37
CA PHE A 137 -7.68 -10.48 -23.29
C PHE A 137 -7.32 -10.75 -24.75
N ALA A 138 -6.05 -11.07 -25.05
CA ALA A 138 -5.63 -11.42 -26.41
C ALA A 138 -6.34 -12.70 -26.88
N GLU A 139 -6.41 -13.73 -26.05
CA GLU A 139 -7.14 -14.96 -26.36
C GLU A 139 -8.64 -14.71 -26.58
N ALA A 140 -9.27 -13.93 -25.69
CA ALA A 140 -10.68 -13.58 -25.83
C ALA A 140 -10.95 -12.85 -27.15
N ARG A 141 -10.07 -11.92 -27.54
CA ARG A 141 -10.17 -11.22 -28.84
C ARG A 141 -9.99 -12.17 -30.01
N ILE A 142 -9.05 -13.13 -29.95
CA ILE A 142 -8.87 -14.13 -31.00
C ILE A 142 -10.12 -15.00 -31.14
N LYS A 143 -10.63 -15.54 -30.03
CA LYS A 143 -11.85 -16.36 -29.99
C LYS A 143 -13.06 -15.59 -30.53
N ALA A 144 -13.22 -14.33 -30.15
CA ALA A 144 -14.28 -13.45 -30.67
C ALA A 144 -14.15 -13.23 -32.19
N LYS A 145 -12.95 -12.90 -32.68
CA LYS A 145 -12.70 -12.75 -34.13
C LYS A 145 -12.99 -14.03 -34.89
N GLN A 146 -12.62 -15.20 -34.37
CA GLN A 146 -12.90 -16.49 -34.99
C GLN A 146 -14.40 -16.79 -35.04
N LYS A 147 -15.15 -16.56 -33.95
CA LYS A 147 -16.62 -16.70 -33.92
C LYS A 147 -17.27 -15.77 -34.95
N ALA A 148 -16.87 -14.50 -35.00
CA ALA A 148 -17.38 -13.54 -35.97
C ALA A 148 -17.11 -13.97 -37.42
N LYS A 149 -15.89 -14.45 -37.72
CA LYS A 149 -15.54 -14.99 -39.05
C LYS A 149 -16.41 -16.18 -39.43
N LYS A 150 -16.64 -17.13 -38.50
CA LYS A 150 -17.50 -18.31 -38.73
C LYS A 150 -18.95 -17.91 -39.03
N VAL A 151 -19.51 -16.99 -38.25
CA VAL A 151 -20.89 -16.50 -38.47
C VAL A 151 -20.99 -15.79 -39.82
N LYS A 152 -20.03 -14.91 -40.14
CA LYS A 152 -19.98 -14.21 -41.43
C LYS A 152 -19.85 -15.18 -42.61
N ALA A 153 -19.03 -16.21 -42.50
CA ALA A 153 -18.88 -17.23 -43.53
C ALA A 153 -20.16 -18.06 -43.73
N LYS A 154 -20.81 -18.47 -42.63
CA LYS A 154 -22.11 -19.18 -42.68
C LYS A 154 -23.18 -18.33 -43.36
N ALA A 155 -23.29 -17.05 -42.98
CA ALA A 155 -24.24 -16.12 -43.59
C ALA A 155 -23.99 -15.93 -45.08
N LYS A 156 -22.73 -15.72 -45.50
CA LYS A 156 -22.36 -15.62 -46.92
C LYS A 156 -22.75 -16.89 -47.70
N LYS A 157 -22.45 -18.07 -47.16
CA LYS A 157 -22.79 -19.35 -47.78
C LYS A 157 -24.30 -19.58 -47.89
N ALA A 158 -25.08 -19.13 -46.91
CA ALA A 158 -26.55 -19.18 -46.96
C ALA A 158 -27.10 -18.26 -48.07
N ILE A 159 -26.60 -17.02 -48.14
CA ILE A 159 -26.99 -16.06 -49.19
C ILE A 159 -26.64 -16.59 -50.59
N GLU A 160 -25.46 -17.18 -50.76
CA GLU A 160 -25.04 -17.75 -52.05
C GLU A 160 -25.93 -18.93 -52.47
N LYS A 161 -26.28 -19.82 -51.54
CA LYS A 161 -27.21 -20.94 -51.79
C LYS A 161 -28.60 -20.44 -52.18
N GLU A 162 -29.14 -19.45 -51.49
CA GLU A 162 -30.42 -18.80 -51.83
C GLU A 162 -30.37 -18.17 -53.23
N LYS A 163 -29.31 -17.40 -53.53
CA LYS A 163 -29.10 -16.80 -54.85
C LYS A 163 -28.99 -17.85 -55.96
N ALA A 164 -28.27 -18.94 -55.72
CA ALA A 164 -28.15 -20.04 -56.67
C ALA A 164 -29.50 -20.73 -56.94
N LYS A 165 -30.29 -20.98 -55.89
CA LYS A 165 -31.65 -21.52 -56.03
C LYS A 165 -32.56 -20.56 -56.81
N ALA A 166 -32.55 -19.27 -56.48
CA ALA A 166 -33.32 -18.27 -57.19
C ALA A 166 -32.94 -18.19 -58.68
N LYS A 167 -31.63 -18.23 -58.98
CA LYS A 167 -31.14 -18.26 -60.36
C LYS A 167 -31.58 -19.52 -61.10
N ALA A 168 -31.46 -20.70 -60.48
CA ALA A 168 -31.91 -21.96 -61.09
C ALA A 168 -33.41 -21.96 -61.42
N ILE A 169 -34.24 -21.37 -60.55
CA ILE A 169 -35.69 -21.21 -60.79
C ILE A 169 -35.95 -20.27 -61.97
N LEU A 170 -35.23 -19.15 -62.06
CA LEU A 170 -35.35 -18.21 -63.19
C LEU A 170 -34.92 -18.85 -64.52
N ASP A 171 -33.79 -19.55 -64.52
CA ASP A 171 -33.28 -20.25 -65.71
C ASP A 171 -34.24 -21.35 -66.16
N ALA A 172 -34.81 -22.13 -65.23
CA ALA A 172 -35.82 -23.15 -65.53
C ALA A 172 -37.10 -22.54 -66.13
N LYS A 173 -37.61 -21.44 -65.55
CA LYS A 173 -38.77 -20.71 -66.11
C LYS A 173 -38.48 -20.13 -67.50
N ALA A 174 -37.28 -19.61 -67.72
CA ALA A 174 -36.87 -19.09 -69.02
C ALA A 174 -36.79 -20.20 -70.08
N ALA A 175 -36.27 -21.38 -69.72
CA ALA A 175 -36.21 -22.55 -70.59
C ALA A 175 -37.61 -23.09 -70.94
N GLU A 176 -38.53 -23.15 -69.97
CA GLU A 176 -39.92 -23.54 -70.20
C GLU A 176 -40.64 -22.56 -71.15
N LYS A 177 -40.44 -21.25 -70.95
CA LYS A 177 -41.02 -20.22 -71.82
C LYS A 177 -40.46 -20.28 -73.24
N LYS A 178 -39.18 -20.64 -73.42
CA LYS A 178 -38.60 -20.87 -74.77
C LYS A 178 -39.18 -22.11 -75.44
N LYS A 179 -39.41 -23.20 -74.70
CA LYS A 179 -40.04 -24.43 -75.23
C LYS A 179 -41.50 -24.19 -75.67
N LYS A 180 -42.26 -23.33 -74.99
CA LYS A 180 -43.64 -22.98 -75.35
C LYS A 180 -43.78 -22.01 -76.53
N ARG A 181 -42.69 -21.39 -76.99
CA ARG A 181 -42.67 -20.44 -78.13
C ARG A 181 -42.05 -21.03 -79.41
N LYS A 182 -41.66 -22.30 -79.37
CA LYS A 182 -41.17 -23.09 -80.50
C LYS A 182 -42.23 -24.12 -80.85
#